data_AF-A0A1F9S3C6-F1
#
_entry.id   AF-A0A1F9S3C6-F1
#
_cell.length_a   1.000
_cell.length_b   1.000
_cell.length_c   1.000
_cell.angle_alpha   90.00
_cell.angle_beta   90.00
_cell.angle_gamma   90.00
#
_symmetry.space_group_name_H-M   'P 1'
#
loop_
_entity.id
_entity.type
_entity.pdbx_description
1 polymer ?
#
loop_
_entity_poly.entity_id
_entity_poly.type
_entity_poly.pdbx_seq_one_letter_code
_entity_poly.pdbx_strand_id
1 'polypeptide(L)'
;MAGEGYPFETLMREIVVSRLRGAKDAPEQAAKIAVQAIVVGIKGTQAAGAQQSPAESVRRIAKGIIEGMVLLDGDVASTVVEILRRTADAGNQVSLDPADMMTWVMEGIATNAKILQPQQLNKIHDAIDVAFMGAGQIFINLAEKAKHGDL
;
A
#
# COMPACT_ATOMS: atom_id res chain seq x y z
N MET A 1 -5.99 16.46 22.79
CA MET A 1 -5.06 16.63 21.65
C MET A 1 -5.06 15.32 20.90
N ALA A 2 -5.71 15.26 19.74
CA ALA A 2 -5.62 14.06 18.90
C ALA A 2 -4.16 13.94 18.48
N GLY A 3 -3.49 12.86 18.90
CA GLY A 3 -2.08 12.65 18.55
C GLY A 3 -1.96 12.66 17.03
N GLU A 4 -1.07 13.50 16.49
CA GLU A 4 -0.67 13.40 15.10
C GLU A 4 -0.09 11.98 14.94
N GLY A 5 -0.88 11.09 14.34
CA GLY A 5 -0.46 9.72 14.07
C GLY A 5 0.85 9.71 13.29
N TYR A 6 1.57 8.59 13.36
CA TYR A 6 2.88 8.50 12.73
C TYR A 6 2.79 8.83 11.23
N PRO A 7 3.66 9.71 10.67
CA PRO A 7 3.52 10.24 9.32
C PRO A 7 4.01 9.25 8.24
N PHE A 8 3.59 7.98 8.35
CA PHE A 8 4.02 6.89 7.47
C PHE A 8 3.83 7.22 6.00
N GLU A 9 2.69 7.82 5.64
CA GLU A 9 2.37 8.19 4.26
C GLU A 9 3.45 9.11 3.65
N THR A 10 3.70 10.26 4.28
CA THR A 10 4.71 11.23 3.82
C THR A 10 6.11 10.61 3.79
N LEU A 11 6.49 9.90 4.86
CA LEU A 11 7.79 9.27 4.97
C LEU A 11 8.02 8.22 3.87
N MET A 12 7.03 7.34 3.62
CA MET A 12 7.16 6.30 2.60
C MET A 12 7.24 6.88 1.20
N ARG A 13 6.42 7.89 0.91
CA ARG A 13 6.47 8.62 -0.36
C ARG A 13 7.85 9.20 -0.62
N GLU A 14 8.44 9.88 0.36
CA GLU A 14 9.77 10.47 0.25
C GLU A 14 10.87 9.41 0.08
N ILE A 15 10.79 8.29 0.81
CA ILE A 15 11.72 7.18 0.67
C ILE A 15 11.66 6.59 -0.75
N VAL A 16 10.45 6.37 -1.29
CA VAL A 16 10.30 5.86 -2.66
C VAL A 16 10.90 6.83 -3.67
N VAL A 17 10.50 8.11 -3.62
CA VAL A 17 10.97 9.13 -4.58
C VAL A 17 12.49 9.32 -4.53
N SER A 18 13.09 9.26 -3.33
CA SER A 18 14.53 9.45 -3.16
C SER A 18 15.34 8.23 -3.56
N ARG A 19 14.89 7.01 -3.21
CA ARG A 19 15.67 5.78 -3.42
C ARG A 19 15.48 5.14 -4.78
N LEU A 20 14.29 5.27 -5.39
CA LEU A 20 13.94 4.52 -6.59
C LEU A 20 14.03 5.34 -7.88
N ARG A 21 14.42 6.62 -7.78
CA ARG A 21 14.64 7.47 -8.96
C ARG A 21 15.69 6.85 -9.87
N GLY A 22 15.29 6.48 -11.08
CA GLY A 22 16.16 5.85 -12.08
C GLY A 22 16.44 4.37 -11.85
N ALA A 23 15.81 3.73 -10.86
CA ALA A 23 15.92 2.29 -10.65
C ALA A 23 15.19 1.51 -11.75
N LYS A 24 15.82 0.46 -12.28
CA LYS A 24 15.25 -0.39 -13.35
C LYS A 24 14.19 -1.38 -12.82
N ASP A 25 14.31 -1.73 -11.55
CA ASP A 25 13.49 -2.69 -10.79
C ASP A 25 12.64 -1.97 -9.72
N ALA A 26 12.25 -0.72 -9.97
CA ALA A 26 11.53 0.11 -9.02
C ALA A 26 10.28 -0.57 -8.39
N PRO A 27 9.43 -1.31 -9.13
CA PRO A 27 8.30 -2.02 -8.53
C PRO A 27 8.71 -3.03 -7.45
N GLU A 28 9.76 -3.82 -7.72
CA GLU A 28 10.23 -4.84 -6.78
C GLU A 28 10.84 -4.21 -5.53
N GLN A 29 11.63 -3.14 -5.72
CA GLN A 29 12.23 -2.42 -4.60
C GLN A 29 11.18 -1.69 -3.77
N ALA A 30 10.18 -1.07 -4.39
CA ALA A 30 9.06 -0.44 -3.70
C ALA A 30 8.30 -1.44 -2.84
N ALA A 31 8.05 -2.65 -3.35
CA ALA A 31 7.39 -3.70 -2.59
C ALA A 31 8.22 -4.20 -1.39
N LYS A 32 9.54 -4.32 -1.54
CA LYS A 32 10.45 -4.63 -0.41
C LYS A 32 10.38 -3.54 0.67
N ILE A 33 10.43 -2.27 0.28
CA ILE A 33 10.31 -1.14 1.19
C ILE A 33 8.96 -1.19 1.92
N ALA A 34 7.86 -1.41 1.18
CA ALA A 34 6.51 -1.49 1.74
C ALA A 34 6.41 -2.56 2.83
N VAL A 35 6.86 -3.78 2.56
CA VAL A 35 6.78 -4.90 3.51
C VAL A 35 7.64 -4.67 4.74
N GLN A 36 8.87 -4.17 4.56
CA GLN A 36 9.74 -3.84 5.68
C GLN A 36 9.11 -2.75 6.56
N ALA A 37 8.58 -1.69 5.95
CA ALA A 37 7.90 -0.63 6.66
C ALA A 37 6.65 -1.11 7.39
N ILE A 38 5.86 -2.00 6.77
CA ILE A 38 4.67 -2.62 7.38
C ILE A 38 5.06 -3.39 8.65
N VAL A 39 6.06 -4.27 8.57
CA VAL A 39 6.50 -5.08 9.71
C VAL A 39 7.03 -4.18 10.84
N VAL A 40 7.84 -3.18 10.51
CA VAL A 40 8.38 -2.23 11.49
C VAL A 40 7.26 -1.37 12.10
N GLY A 41 6.34 -0.88 11.28
CA GLY A 41 5.22 -0.05 11.70
C GLY A 41 4.29 -0.79 12.67
N ILE A 42 3.93 -2.04 12.36
CA ILE A 42 3.07 -2.86 13.23
C ILE A 42 3.76 -3.18 14.55
N LYS A 43 5.04 -3.58 14.53
CA LYS A 43 5.79 -3.83 15.78
C LYS A 43 5.90 -2.56 16.62
N GLY A 44 6.09 -1.41 15.98
CA GLY A 44 6.10 -0.10 16.63
C GLY A 44 4.76 0.24 17.29
N THR A 45 3.63 0.03 16.61
CA THR A 45 2.30 0.32 17.18
C THR A 45 1.93 -0.62 18.32
N GLN A 46 2.27 -1.91 18.21
CA GLN A 46 2.09 -2.90 19.27
C GLN A 46 2.92 -2.54 20.52
N ALA A 47 4.16 -2.08 20.35
CA ALA A 47 5.02 -1.69 21.46
C ALA A 47 4.61 -0.36 22.12
N ALA A 48 4.06 0.58 21.35
CA ALA A 48 3.73 1.93 21.82
C ALA A 48 2.35 2.07 22.51
N GLY A 49 1.58 0.99 22.65
CA GLY A 49 0.35 1.01 23.44
C GLY A 49 -0.79 1.88 22.87
N ALA A 50 -1.11 1.69 21.58
CA ALA A 50 -2.39 2.10 20.96
C ALA A 50 -2.60 3.55 20.47
N GLN A 51 -1.56 4.30 20.09
CA GLN A 51 -1.78 5.57 19.38
C GLN A 51 -2.30 5.40 17.93
N GLN A 52 -2.06 4.25 17.29
CA GLN A 52 -2.51 3.95 15.93
C GLN A 52 -2.74 2.45 15.77
N SER A 53 -3.81 2.05 15.07
CA SER A 53 -4.11 0.65 14.84
C SER A 53 -3.16 0.05 13.77
N PRO A 54 -2.85 -1.25 13.83
CA PRO A 54 -2.07 -1.93 12.78
C PRO A 54 -2.65 -1.70 11.37
N ALA A 55 -3.97 -1.77 11.23
CA ALA A 55 -4.67 -1.53 9.97
C ALA A 55 -4.37 -0.14 9.39
N GLU A 56 -4.44 0.90 10.24
CA GLU A 56 -4.19 2.28 9.82
C GLU A 56 -2.72 2.49 9.40
N SER A 57 -1.77 1.88 10.10
CA SER A 57 -0.37 1.92 9.71
C SER A 57 -0.15 1.26 8.35
N VAL A 58 -0.72 0.07 8.11
CA VAL A 58 -0.61 -0.64 6.84
C VAL A 58 -1.19 0.17 5.69
N ARG A 59 -2.40 0.72 5.86
CA ARG A 59 -3.04 1.56 4.83
C ARG A 59 -2.19 2.78 4.48
N ARG A 60 -1.69 3.51 5.49
CA ARG A 60 -0.86 4.71 5.28
C ARG A 60 0.46 4.41 4.59
N ILE A 61 1.10 3.29 4.96
CA ILE A 61 2.33 2.83 4.32
C ILE A 61 2.05 2.51 2.85
N ALA A 62 1.08 1.65 2.58
CA ALA A 62 0.72 1.25 1.22
C ALA A 62 0.35 2.47 0.36
N LYS A 63 -0.43 3.42 0.92
CA LYS A 63 -0.78 4.67 0.25
C LYS A 63 0.47 5.46 -0.14
N GLY A 64 1.36 5.75 0.82
CA GLY A 64 2.57 6.56 0.57
C GLY A 64 3.52 5.93 -0.45
N ILE A 65 3.65 4.60 -0.46
CA ILE A 65 4.44 3.88 -1.47
C ILE A 65 3.89 4.15 -2.88
N ILE A 66 2.58 4.06 -3.07
CA ILE A 66 1.92 4.28 -4.36
C ILE A 66 2.02 5.75 -4.79
N GLU A 67 1.80 6.70 -3.88
CA GLU A 67 2.02 8.12 -4.18
C GLU A 67 3.45 8.38 -4.67
N GLY A 68 4.44 7.76 -4.02
CA GLY A 68 5.83 7.86 -4.43
C GLY A 68 6.08 7.30 -5.83
N MET A 69 5.46 6.16 -6.16
CA MET A 69 5.57 5.57 -7.50
C MET A 69 4.87 6.42 -8.57
N VAL A 70 3.73 7.03 -8.25
CA VAL A 70 3.05 7.97 -9.14
C VAL A 70 3.95 9.18 -9.42
N LEU A 71 4.60 9.75 -8.40
CA LEU A 71 5.51 10.89 -8.55
C LEU A 71 6.78 10.57 -9.36
N LEU A 72 7.15 9.29 -9.46
CA LEU A 72 8.26 8.83 -10.28
C LEU A 72 7.86 8.46 -11.71
N ASP A 73 6.59 8.64 -12.08
CA ASP A 73 6.01 8.08 -13.32
C ASP A 73 6.30 6.57 -13.47
N GLY A 74 6.33 5.86 -12.34
CA GLY A 74 6.68 4.45 -12.26
C GLY A 74 5.54 3.51 -12.65
N ASP A 75 5.86 2.22 -12.80
CA ASP A 75 4.85 1.18 -13.04
C ASP A 75 4.08 0.83 -11.76
N VAL A 76 3.02 1.59 -11.51
CA VAL A 76 2.14 1.42 -10.35
C VAL A 76 1.47 0.05 -10.34
N ALA A 77 1.02 -0.47 -11.49
CA ALA A 77 0.30 -1.74 -11.56
C ALA A 77 1.19 -2.91 -11.14
N SER A 78 2.41 -2.98 -11.68
CA SER A 78 3.40 -3.98 -11.26
C SER A 78 3.78 -3.83 -9.79
N THR A 79 3.88 -2.58 -9.29
CA THR A 79 4.19 -2.33 -7.88
C THR A 79 3.12 -2.88 -6.96
N VAL A 80 1.84 -2.64 -7.27
CA VAL A 80 0.71 -3.15 -6.48
C VAL A 80 0.76 -4.67 -6.39
N VAL A 81 0.96 -5.36 -7.50
CA VAL A 81 1.05 -6.83 -7.52
C VAL A 81 2.22 -7.32 -6.67
N GLU A 82 3.39 -6.69 -6.79
CA GLU A 82 4.57 -7.06 -5.99
C GLU A 82 4.38 -6.83 -4.49
N ILE A 83 3.69 -5.74 -4.08
CA ILE A 83 3.33 -5.51 -2.67
C ILE A 83 2.40 -6.63 -2.20
N LEU A 84 1.31 -6.90 -2.91
CA LEU A 84 0.32 -7.90 -2.50
C LEU A 84 0.93 -9.30 -2.38
N ARG A 85 1.80 -9.70 -3.32
CA ARG A 85 2.49 -11.00 -3.27
C ARG A 85 3.30 -11.19 -2.00
N ARG A 86 3.94 -10.13 -1.51
CA ARG A 86 4.82 -10.15 -0.34
C ARG A 86 4.08 -9.84 0.97
N THR A 87 2.82 -9.44 0.89
CA THR A 87 2.02 -9.03 2.06
C THR A 87 1.66 -10.21 2.96
N ALA A 88 1.42 -11.39 2.38
CA ALA A 88 1.15 -12.61 3.16
C ALA A 88 2.32 -12.97 4.09
N ASP A 89 3.55 -12.89 3.57
CA ASP A 89 4.77 -13.13 4.36
C ASP A 89 4.98 -12.06 5.44
N ALA A 90 4.54 -10.83 5.19
CA ALA A 90 4.57 -9.76 6.18
C ALA A 90 3.64 -10.06 7.37
N GLY A 91 2.41 -10.54 7.10
CA GLY A 91 1.43 -10.90 8.13
C GLY A 91 1.95 -11.98 9.09
N ASN A 92 2.59 -13.01 8.53
CA ASN A 92 3.20 -14.09 9.32
C ASN A 92 4.28 -13.56 10.30
N GLN A 93 5.05 -12.54 9.92
CA GLN A 93 6.12 -11.98 10.75
C GLN A 93 5.64 -11.14 11.94
N VAL A 94 4.36 -10.75 11.94
CA VAL A 94 3.74 -9.90 12.97
C VAL A 94 2.51 -10.55 13.59
N SER A 95 2.29 -11.84 13.32
CA SER A 95 1.19 -12.64 13.84
C SER A 95 -0.20 -12.05 13.53
N LEU A 96 -0.38 -11.50 12.33
CA LEU A 96 -1.66 -11.02 11.83
C LEU A 96 -2.15 -11.91 10.69
N ASP A 97 -3.47 -11.97 10.53
CA ASP A 97 -4.10 -12.76 9.48
C ASP A 97 -3.70 -12.24 8.08
N PRO A 98 -3.22 -13.11 7.17
CA PRO A 98 -2.82 -12.69 5.83
C PRO A 98 -3.95 -12.03 5.01
N ALA A 99 -5.20 -12.45 5.18
CA ALA A 99 -6.33 -11.88 4.47
C ALA A 99 -6.65 -10.47 4.96
N ASP A 100 -6.55 -10.23 6.28
CA ASP A 100 -6.67 -8.89 6.86
C ASP A 100 -5.57 -7.97 6.31
N MET A 101 -4.33 -8.45 6.28
CA MET A 101 -3.18 -7.69 5.76
C MET A 101 -3.35 -7.32 4.29
N MET A 102 -3.76 -8.28 3.45
CA MET A 102 -4.05 -8.00 2.03
C MET A 102 -5.18 -6.99 1.88
N THR A 103 -6.23 -7.08 2.71
CA THR A 103 -7.35 -6.15 2.69
C THR A 103 -6.88 -4.73 3.02
N TRP A 104 -6.13 -4.54 4.11
CA TRP A 104 -5.64 -3.22 4.51
C TRP A 104 -4.65 -2.63 3.50
N VAL A 105 -3.82 -3.47 2.86
CA VAL A 105 -2.95 -3.03 1.76
C VAL A 105 -3.79 -2.57 0.58
N MET A 106 -4.78 -3.36 0.14
CA MET A 106 -5.66 -2.99 -0.97
C MET A 106 -6.43 -1.70 -0.68
N GLU A 107 -6.95 -1.52 0.53
CA GLU A 107 -7.59 -0.29 0.97
C GLU A 107 -6.63 0.90 0.88
N GLY A 108 -5.42 0.78 1.42
CA GLY A 108 -4.39 1.83 1.36
C GLY A 108 -4.04 2.22 -0.08
N ILE A 109 -3.89 1.24 -0.97
CA ILE A 109 -3.65 1.49 -2.41
C ILE A 109 -4.85 2.20 -3.02
N ALA A 110 -6.07 1.71 -2.76
CA ALA A 110 -7.31 2.26 -3.32
C ALA A 110 -7.57 3.72 -2.92
N THR A 111 -7.09 4.19 -1.77
CA THR A 111 -7.19 5.61 -1.39
C THR A 111 -6.52 6.57 -2.39
N ASN A 112 -5.60 6.08 -3.23
CA ASN A 112 -4.96 6.84 -4.30
C ASN A 112 -5.85 7.03 -5.54
N ALA A 113 -7.08 6.50 -5.56
CA ALA A 113 -7.97 6.57 -6.71
C ALA A 113 -8.27 8.00 -7.20
N LYS A 114 -8.12 9.01 -6.33
CA LYS A 114 -8.28 10.43 -6.69
C LYS A 114 -7.10 11.02 -7.47
N ILE A 115 -5.91 10.44 -7.32
CA ILE A 115 -4.69 10.91 -7.99
C ILE A 115 -4.30 10.02 -9.19
N LEU A 116 -4.85 8.82 -9.26
CA LEU A 116 -4.65 7.89 -10.37
C LEU A 116 -5.59 8.22 -11.53
N GLN A 117 -5.06 8.15 -12.75
CA GLN A 117 -5.86 8.24 -13.97
C GLN A 117 -6.73 6.98 -14.14
N PRO A 118 -7.90 7.06 -14.80
CA PRO A 118 -8.76 5.91 -15.04
C PRO A 118 -8.03 4.73 -15.71
N GLN A 119 -7.11 5.00 -16.64
CA GLN A 119 -6.32 3.97 -17.30
C GLN A 119 -5.34 3.28 -16.33
N GLN A 120 -4.82 3.99 -15.33
CA GLN A 120 -3.96 3.39 -14.30
C GLN A 120 -4.78 2.49 -13.37
N LEU A 121 -5.99 2.91 -12.99
CA LEU A 121 -6.91 2.09 -12.19
C LEU A 121 -7.28 0.79 -12.91
N ASN A 122 -7.59 0.85 -14.20
CA ASN A 122 -7.86 -0.35 -15.00
C ASN A 122 -6.64 -1.27 -15.10
N LYS A 123 -5.44 -0.71 -15.31
CA LYS A 123 -4.20 -1.51 -15.32
C LYS A 123 -3.96 -2.20 -13.98
N ILE A 124 -4.20 -1.53 -12.86
CA ILE A 124 -4.08 -2.13 -11.52
C ILE A 124 -5.12 -3.24 -11.36
N HIS A 125 -6.38 -2.99 -11.73
CA HIS A 125 -7.44 -4.00 -11.74
C HIS A 125 -7.02 -5.25 -12.50
N ASP A 126 -6.62 -5.10 -13.76
CA ASP A 126 -6.26 -6.23 -14.62
C ASP A 126 -5.04 -6.99 -14.07
N ALA A 127 -4.04 -6.26 -13.57
CA ALA A 127 -2.84 -6.86 -12.99
C ALA A 127 -3.14 -7.65 -11.70
N ILE A 128 -4.00 -7.13 -10.82
CA ILE A 128 -4.46 -7.85 -9.63
C ILE A 128 -5.26 -9.08 -10.04
N ASP A 129 -6.18 -8.95 -10.99
CA ASP A 129 -7.05 -10.05 -11.40
C ASP A 129 -6.25 -11.22 -12.01
N VAL A 130 -5.26 -10.90 -12.83
CA VAL A 130 -4.31 -11.89 -13.39
C VAL A 130 -3.51 -12.58 -12.29
N ALA A 131 -3.07 -11.84 -11.26
CA ALA A 131 -2.21 -12.38 -10.22
C ALA A 131 -2.97 -13.13 -9.11
N PHE A 132 -4.22 -12.77 -8.83
CA PHE A 132 -4.96 -13.21 -7.64
C PHE A 132 -6.41 -13.66 -7.93
N MET A 133 -6.78 -13.88 -9.19
CA MET A 133 -8.08 -14.40 -9.68
C MET A 133 -9.32 -13.86 -8.95
N GLY A 134 -9.96 -12.83 -9.49
CA GLY A 134 -11.21 -12.26 -8.96
C GLY A 134 -10.99 -11.14 -7.95
N ALA A 135 -9.77 -10.92 -7.47
CA ALA A 135 -9.43 -9.84 -6.55
C ALA A 135 -9.41 -8.45 -7.22
N GLY A 136 -9.32 -8.38 -8.56
CA GLY A 136 -9.35 -7.11 -9.29
C GLY A 136 -10.63 -6.33 -9.03
N GLN A 137 -11.78 -7.00 -9.05
CA GLN A 137 -13.07 -6.37 -8.79
C GLN A 137 -13.18 -5.81 -7.37
N ILE A 138 -12.57 -6.47 -6.39
CA ILE A 138 -12.51 -5.98 -5.00
C ILE A 138 -11.77 -4.65 -4.97
N PHE A 139 -10.61 -4.55 -5.64
CA PHE A 139 -9.85 -3.31 -5.72
C PHE A 139 -10.67 -2.17 -6.36
N ILE A 140 -11.39 -2.41 -7.46
CA ILE A 140 -12.22 -1.37 -8.09
C ILE A 140 -13.32 -0.89 -7.15
N ASN A 141 -13.98 -1.80 -6.44
CA ASN A 141 -15.02 -1.42 -5.48
C ASN A 141 -14.45 -0.55 -4.34
N LEU A 142 -13.24 -0.87 -3.88
CA LEU A 142 -12.53 -0.04 -2.90
C LEU A 142 -12.15 1.33 -3.49
N ALA A 143 -11.62 1.36 -4.72
CA ALA A 143 -11.22 2.60 -5.38
C ALA A 143 -12.41 3.56 -5.58
N GLU A 144 -13.59 3.05 -5.92
CA GLU A 144 -14.81 3.86 -6.01
C GLU A 144 -15.23 4.41 -4.64
N LYS A 145 -15.23 3.59 -3.58
CA LYS A 145 -15.49 4.07 -2.20
C LYS A 145 -14.51 5.18 -1.79
N ALA A 146 -13.23 5.04 -2.12
CA ALA A 146 -12.21 6.04 -1.81
C ALA A 146 -12.48 7.38 -2.50
N LYS A 147 -12.98 7.38 -3.75
CA LYS A 147 -13.36 8.61 -4.46
C LYS A 147 -14.46 9.36 -3.73
N HIS A 148 -15.42 8.65 -3.15
CA HIS A 148 -16.53 9.21 -2.39
C HIS A 148 -16.21 9.55 -0.93
N GLY A 149 -15.07 9.10 -0.41
CA GLY A 149 -14.64 9.37 0.98
C GLY A 149 -15.14 8.34 1.99
N ASP A 150 -15.51 7.15 1.52
CA ASP A 150 -16.12 6.08 2.33
C ASP A 150 -15.11 5.01 2.78
N LEU A 151 -13.81 5.34 2.81
CA LEU A 151 -12.69 4.47 3.19
C LEU A 151 -11.81 5.07 4.27
#